data_AF-A0A1M7R456-F1
#
_entry.id   AF-A0A1M7R456-F1
#
_cell.length_a   1.000
_cell.length_b   1.000
_cell.length_c   1.000
_cell.angle_alpha   90.00
_cell.angle_beta   90.00
_cell.angle_gamma   90.00
#
_symmetry.space_group_name_H-M   'P 1'
#
loop_
_entity.id
_entity.type
_entity.pdbx_description
1 polymer ?
#
loop_
_entity_poly.entity_id
_entity_poly.type
_entity_poly.pdbx_seq_one_letter_code
_entity_poly.pdbx_strand_id
1 'polypeptide(L)'
;MSRRTCTSALALLVFLPVLTAKASPGASVILHIDASTVAALEALRKEPKFLNLPGAPAVEERRRLEPLINSLIDRLVAGIQANPSDTWVFGQMTPTVEAFYLEDTEAREPCVDYLARIFKILGIKSDRGAFSRFMISI
;
A
#
# COMPACT_ATOMS: atom_id res chain seq x y z
N MET A 1 43.77 1.01 62.41
CA MET A 1 43.21 0.58 61.10
C MET A 1 41.96 1.43 60.85
N SER A 2 42.00 2.54 60.08
CA SER A 2 41.80 2.66 58.61
C SER A 2 40.45 2.05 58.15
N ARG A 3 39.50 2.69 57.45
CA ARG A 3 39.43 3.78 56.43
C ARG A 3 37.95 4.23 56.29
N ARG A 4 37.62 5.53 56.21
CA ARG A 4 37.37 6.40 55.02
C ARG A 4 36.11 6.08 54.15
N THR A 5 35.14 7.01 54.23
CA THR A 5 34.39 7.72 53.15
C THR A 5 34.07 7.04 51.81
N CYS A 6 32.83 7.15 51.34
CA CYS A 6 32.49 7.71 50.00
C CYS A 6 30.97 7.75 49.74
N THR A 7 30.40 8.96 49.76
CA THR A 7 29.11 9.28 49.12
C THR A 7 29.36 9.52 47.63
N SER A 8 28.81 8.67 46.76
CA SER A 8 28.82 8.90 45.31
C SER A 8 27.50 9.51 44.87
N ALA A 9 27.54 10.78 44.45
CA ALA A 9 26.45 11.44 43.72
C ALA A 9 26.67 11.19 42.22
N LEU A 10 25.78 10.43 41.60
CA LEU A 10 25.79 10.18 40.15
C LEU A 10 25.00 11.31 39.46
N ALA A 11 25.70 12.19 38.76
CA ALA A 11 25.08 13.23 37.92
C ALA A 11 24.61 12.60 36.60
N LEU A 12 23.30 12.56 36.38
CA LEU A 12 22.69 12.12 35.12
C LEU A 12 22.71 13.29 34.12
N LEU A 13 23.63 13.26 33.16
CA LEU A 13 23.59 14.13 31.98
C LEU A 13 22.59 13.54 30.97
N VAL A 14 21.41 14.16 30.88
CA VAL A 14 20.42 13.84 29.84
C VAL A 14 20.88 14.48 28.53
N PHE A 15 21.49 13.68 27.67
CA PHE A 15 21.70 14.03 26.26
C PHE A 15 20.33 14.01 25.57
N LEU A 16 19.77 15.19 25.29
CA LEU A 16 18.61 15.34 24.40
C LEU A 16 19.11 15.22 22.95
N PRO A 17 18.67 14.22 22.16
CA PRO A 17 18.97 14.21 20.75
C PRO A 17 18.18 15.32 20.06
N VAL A 18 18.89 16.20 19.37
CA VAL A 18 18.32 17.16 18.41
C VAL A 18 17.67 16.33 17.30
N LEU A 19 16.34 16.25 17.32
CA LEU A 19 15.55 15.73 16.22
C LEU A 19 15.73 16.65 15.01
N THR A 20 16.62 16.26 14.11
CA THR A 20 16.67 16.83 12.77
C THR A 20 15.46 16.33 12.01
N ALA A 21 14.40 17.13 11.96
CA ALA A 21 13.25 16.89 11.10
C ALA A 21 13.70 17.01 9.64
N LYS A 22 14.05 15.87 9.03
CA LYS A 22 14.12 15.73 7.57
C LYS A 22 12.72 16.04 7.02
N ALA A 23 12.63 16.99 6.09
CA ALA A 23 11.41 17.31 5.37
C ALA A 23 10.81 16.01 4.78
N SER A 24 9.60 15.68 5.23
CA SER A 24 8.91 14.42 4.92
C SER A 24 8.39 14.44 3.47
N PRO A 25 8.56 13.37 2.67
CA PRO A 25 8.02 13.31 1.32
C PRO A 25 6.49 13.19 1.38
N GLY A 26 5.84 14.37 1.37
CA GLY A 26 4.41 14.63 1.20
C GLY A 26 3.49 14.01 2.26
N ALA A 27 2.76 14.86 2.97
CA ALA A 27 1.80 14.45 4.01
C ALA A 27 0.83 13.37 3.52
N SER A 28 0.57 12.34 4.33
CA SER A 28 -0.47 11.35 4.04
C SER A 28 -1.85 12.01 4.01
N VAL A 29 -2.69 11.56 3.08
CA VAL A 29 -4.09 12.00 2.95
C VAL A 29 -5.00 11.00 3.63
N ILE A 30 -5.84 11.49 4.54
CA ILE A 30 -6.93 10.72 5.15
C ILE A 30 -8.06 10.56 4.13
N LEU A 31 -8.52 9.34 3.94
CA LEU A 31 -9.57 8.98 3.00
C LEU A 31 -10.94 9.00 3.70
N HIS A 32 -11.98 9.43 2.99
CA HIS A 32 -13.35 9.31 3.48
C HIS A 32 -13.89 7.92 3.11
N ILE A 33 -13.96 7.03 4.10
CA ILE A 33 -14.35 5.62 3.89
C ILE A 33 -15.67 5.37 4.61
N ASP A 34 -16.71 5.11 3.84
CA ASP A 34 -18.03 4.73 4.36
C ASP A 34 -18.39 3.30 3.96
N ALA A 35 -19.58 2.85 4.37
CA ALA A 35 -20.08 1.51 4.05
C ALA A 35 -20.23 1.28 2.54
N SER A 36 -20.51 2.33 1.76
CA SER A 36 -20.63 2.25 0.30
C SER A 36 -19.28 2.04 -0.37
N THR A 37 -18.21 2.63 0.17
CA THR A 37 -16.83 2.39 -0.29
C THR A 37 -16.45 0.92 -0.13
N VAL A 38 -16.72 0.34 1.04
CA VAL A 38 -16.43 -1.08 1.32
C VAL A 38 -17.28 -1.99 0.43
N ALA A 39 -18.57 -1.70 0.29
CA ALA A 39 -19.45 -2.46 -0.60
C ALA A 39 -18.99 -2.42 -2.06
N ALA A 40 -18.45 -1.29 -2.54
CA ALA A 40 -17.88 -1.16 -3.88
C ALA A 40 -16.60 -2.00 -4.06
N LEU A 41 -15.73 -2.06 -3.05
CA LEU A 41 -14.56 -2.97 -3.07
C LEU A 41 -15.01 -4.44 -3.10
N GLU A 42 -16.00 -4.82 -2.29
CA GLU A 42 -16.55 -6.18 -2.29
C GLU A 42 -17.23 -6.53 -3.62
N ALA A 43 -17.90 -5.57 -4.26
CA ALA A 43 -18.45 -5.76 -5.59
C ALA A 43 -17.33 -6.02 -6.61
N LEU A 44 -16.29 -5.18 -6.62
CA LEU A 44 -15.10 -5.39 -7.45
C LEU A 44 -14.45 -6.75 -7.19
N ARG A 45 -14.42 -7.19 -5.93
CA ARG A 45 -13.86 -8.49 -5.53
C ARG A 45 -14.60 -9.68 -6.16
N LYS A 46 -15.91 -9.57 -6.33
CA LYS A 46 -16.79 -10.63 -6.86
C LYS A 46 -16.81 -10.67 -8.40
N GLU A 47 -16.37 -9.61 -9.06
CA GLU A 47 -16.25 -9.59 -10.52
C GLU A 47 -15.24 -10.63 -11.01
N PRO A 48 -15.58 -11.45 -12.02
CA PRO A 48 -14.60 -12.19 -12.80
C PRO A 48 -13.58 -11.22 -13.40
N LYS A 49 -12.29 -11.55 -13.29
CA LYS A 49 -11.23 -10.65 -13.75
C LYS A 49 -10.62 -11.12 -15.05
N PHE A 50 -9.95 -10.20 -15.74
CA PHE A 50 -9.15 -10.52 -16.93
C PHE A 50 -9.97 -11.25 -18.01
N LEU A 51 -11.18 -10.75 -18.28
CA LEU A 51 -12.10 -11.33 -19.26
C LEU A 51 -11.64 -11.14 -20.71
N ASN A 52 -10.93 -10.05 -20.98
CA ASN A 52 -10.60 -9.58 -22.32
C ASN A 52 -9.10 -9.55 -22.59
N LEU A 53 -8.34 -10.49 -22.01
CA LEU A 53 -6.90 -10.58 -22.31
C LEU A 53 -6.71 -10.96 -23.79
N PRO A 54 -5.88 -10.22 -24.55
CA PRO A 54 -5.48 -10.64 -25.88
C PRO A 54 -4.62 -11.92 -25.79
N GLY A 55 -4.66 -12.75 -26.83
CA GLY A 55 -3.78 -13.91 -26.93
C GLY A 55 -4.20 -15.16 -26.16
N ALA A 56 -3.41 -16.23 -26.34
CA ALA A 56 -3.58 -17.50 -25.65
C ALA A 56 -2.32 -17.82 -24.83
N PRO A 57 -2.46 -18.37 -23.60
CA PRO A 57 -3.70 -18.80 -22.96
C PRO A 57 -4.17 -17.81 -21.89
N ALA A 58 -5.11 -16.92 -22.26
CA ALA A 58 -5.82 -16.01 -21.34
C ALA A 58 -6.39 -16.69 -20.07
N VAL A 59 -6.61 -18.01 -20.10
CA VAL A 59 -7.03 -18.82 -18.95
C VAL A 59 -5.92 -18.96 -17.90
N GLU A 60 -4.68 -19.23 -18.33
CA GLU A 60 -3.55 -19.40 -17.40
C GLU A 60 -3.11 -18.05 -16.81
N GLU A 61 -3.13 -16.99 -17.64
CA GLU A 61 -2.87 -15.64 -17.15
C GLU A 61 -3.90 -15.22 -16.12
N ARG A 62 -5.19 -15.45 -16.39
CA ARG A 62 -6.25 -15.20 -15.38
C ARG A 62 -6.00 -16.01 -14.11
N ARG A 63 -5.69 -17.30 -14.23
CA ARG A 63 -5.43 -18.18 -13.08
C ARG A 63 -4.32 -17.64 -12.19
N ARG A 64 -3.32 -16.98 -12.77
CA ARG A 64 -2.17 -16.39 -12.07
C ARG A 64 -2.45 -14.98 -11.53
N LEU A 65 -3.06 -14.11 -12.33
CA LEU A 65 -3.21 -12.67 -12.03
C LEU A 65 -4.45 -12.36 -11.19
N GLU A 66 -5.57 -13.07 -11.42
CA GLU A 66 -6.80 -12.85 -10.67
C GLU A 66 -6.63 -12.99 -9.15
N PRO A 67 -5.91 -14.01 -8.63
CA PRO A 67 -5.63 -14.11 -7.20
C PRO A 67 -4.85 -12.91 -6.64
N LEU A 68 -3.97 -12.27 -7.42
CA LEU A 68 -3.17 -11.13 -6.96
C LEU A 68 -4.05 -9.90 -6.68
N ILE A 69 -4.96 -9.60 -7.60
CA ILE A 69 -5.91 -8.48 -7.47
C ILE A 69 -6.95 -8.78 -6.38
N ASN A 70 -7.47 -10.01 -6.36
CA ASN A 70 -8.42 -10.43 -5.33
C ASN A 70 -7.82 -10.35 -3.93
N SER A 71 -6.59 -10.82 -3.75
CA SER A 71 -5.89 -10.74 -2.45
C SER A 71 -5.61 -9.31 -2.02
N LEU A 72 -5.31 -8.41 -2.96
CA LEU A 72 -5.20 -6.98 -2.66
C LEU A 72 -6.53 -6.43 -2.13
N ILE A 73 -7.63 -6.70 -2.83
CA ILE A 73 -8.95 -6.20 -2.40
C ILE A 73 -9.33 -6.78 -1.04
N ASP A 74 -9.04 -8.06 -0.78
CA ASP A 74 -9.30 -8.70 0.51
C ASP A 74 -8.55 -7.98 1.66
N ARG A 75 -7.27 -7.63 1.46
CA ARG A 75 -6.49 -6.83 2.42
C ARG A 75 -7.08 -5.44 2.64
N LEU A 76 -7.52 -4.78 1.56
CA LEU A 76 -8.12 -3.45 1.63
C LEU A 76 -9.44 -3.50 2.41
N VAL A 77 -10.37 -4.39 2.06
CA VAL A 77 -11.66 -4.56 2.75
C VAL A 77 -11.45 -4.81 4.25
N ALA A 78 -10.49 -5.66 4.62
CA ALA A 78 -10.23 -6.00 6.02
C ALA A 78 -9.67 -4.83 6.85
N GLY A 79 -8.98 -3.87 6.24
CA GLY A 79 -8.19 -2.87 6.99
C GLY A 79 -8.53 -1.40 6.74
N ILE A 80 -9.21 -1.07 5.63
CA ILE A 80 -9.33 0.32 5.17
C ILE A 80 -10.15 1.21 6.11
N GLN A 81 -11.17 0.66 6.78
CA GLN A 81 -11.97 1.42 7.75
C GLN A 81 -11.16 1.77 9.01
N ALA A 82 -10.28 0.88 9.45
CA ALA A 82 -9.40 1.12 10.59
C ALA A 82 -8.18 1.98 10.23
N ASN A 83 -7.81 2.02 8.95
CA ASN A 83 -6.61 2.71 8.45
C ASN A 83 -6.93 3.54 7.19
N PRO A 84 -7.80 4.57 7.29
CA PRO A 84 -8.30 5.30 6.11
C PRO A 84 -7.26 6.31 5.61
N SER A 85 -6.15 5.83 5.05
CA SER A 85 -5.08 6.70 4.53
C SER A 85 -4.51 6.18 3.21
N ASP A 86 -4.11 7.10 2.34
CA ASP A 86 -3.45 6.80 1.07
C ASP A 86 -2.16 6.00 1.26
N THR A 87 -1.36 6.34 2.27
CA THR A 87 -0.08 5.72 2.57
C THR A 87 -0.27 4.26 2.99
N TRP A 88 -1.29 3.97 3.80
CA TRP A 88 -1.64 2.60 4.14
C TRP A 88 -2.08 1.81 2.91
N VAL A 89 -2.93 2.40 2.06
CA VAL A 89 -3.37 1.78 0.79
C VAL A 89 -2.18 1.45 -0.11
N PHE A 90 -1.24 2.38 -0.31
CA PHE A 90 -0.04 2.15 -1.11
C PHE A 90 0.84 1.04 -0.51
N GLY A 91 0.94 0.97 0.82
CA GLY A 91 1.59 -0.14 1.51
C GLY A 91 0.93 -1.49 1.21
N GLN A 92 -0.40 -1.56 1.18
CA GLN A 92 -1.13 -2.79 0.84
C GLN A 92 -1.02 -3.18 -0.64
N MET A 93 -0.90 -2.19 -1.53
CA MET A 93 -0.75 -2.37 -2.98
C MET A 93 0.64 -2.82 -3.39
N THR A 94 1.67 -2.36 -2.68
CA THR A 94 3.07 -2.59 -3.05
C THR A 94 3.40 -4.06 -3.34
N PRO A 95 3.06 -5.04 -2.49
CA PRO A 95 3.34 -6.45 -2.78
C PRO A 95 2.65 -6.97 -4.04
N THR A 96 1.47 -6.45 -4.36
CA THR A 96 0.73 -6.82 -5.57
C THR A 96 1.40 -6.21 -6.80
N VAL A 97 1.83 -4.94 -6.74
CA VAL A 97 2.58 -4.29 -7.84
C VAL A 97 3.90 -4.99 -8.10
N GLU A 98 4.64 -5.35 -7.06
CA GLU A 98 5.90 -6.11 -7.15
C GLU A 98 5.72 -7.48 -7.85
N ALA A 99 4.52 -8.07 -7.74
CA ALA A 99 4.23 -9.37 -8.34
C ALA A 99 3.96 -9.32 -9.85
N PHE A 100 3.63 -8.16 -10.43
CA PHE A 100 3.30 -8.05 -11.86
C PHE A 100 4.09 -7.00 -12.65
N TYR A 101 4.90 -6.13 -12.02
CA TYR A 101 5.52 -5.00 -12.74
C TYR A 101 6.48 -5.40 -13.87
N LEU A 102 7.10 -6.59 -13.78
CA LEU A 102 8.00 -7.15 -14.80
C LEU A 102 7.27 -7.99 -15.86
N GLU A 103 5.95 -8.14 -15.74
CA GLU A 103 5.16 -8.80 -16.77
C GLU A 103 5.19 -8.00 -18.07
N ASP A 104 4.86 -8.67 -19.16
CA ASP A 104 4.66 -7.99 -20.44
C ASP A 104 3.47 -7.02 -20.36
N THR A 105 3.34 -6.22 -21.42
CA THR A 105 2.31 -5.19 -21.47
C THR A 105 0.90 -5.79 -21.43
N GLU A 106 0.69 -6.96 -22.04
CA GLU A 106 -0.62 -7.63 -22.14
C GLU A 106 -1.13 -8.06 -20.75
N ALA A 107 -0.25 -8.56 -19.88
CA ALA A 107 -0.57 -8.90 -18.50
C ALA A 107 -0.55 -7.69 -17.54
N ARG A 108 0.38 -6.74 -17.74
CA ARG A 108 0.58 -5.61 -16.84
C ARG A 108 -0.52 -4.54 -16.95
N GLU A 109 -0.92 -4.15 -18.15
CA GLU A 109 -1.91 -3.06 -18.33
C GLU A 109 -3.26 -3.36 -17.65
N PRO A 110 -3.85 -4.56 -17.81
CA PRO A 110 -5.09 -4.89 -17.12
C PRO A 110 -4.94 -4.88 -15.59
N CYS A 111 -3.77 -5.23 -15.06
CA CYS A 111 -3.50 -5.10 -13.62
C CYS A 111 -3.52 -3.63 -13.18
N VAL A 112 -2.90 -2.74 -13.96
CA VAL A 112 -2.92 -1.29 -13.70
C VAL A 112 -4.34 -0.73 -13.76
N ASP A 113 -5.18 -1.19 -14.70
CA ASP A 113 -6.59 -0.80 -14.77
C ASP A 113 -7.36 -1.17 -13.50
N TYR A 114 -7.12 -2.35 -12.92
CA TYR A 114 -7.73 -2.72 -11.65
C TYR A 114 -7.26 -1.84 -10.50
N LEU A 115 -5.99 -1.45 -10.45
CA LEU A 115 -5.49 -0.51 -9.44
C LEU A 115 -6.13 0.88 -9.59
N ALA A 116 -6.30 1.37 -10.82
CA ALA A 116 -6.98 2.64 -11.11
C ALA A 116 -8.46 2.59 -10.67
N ARG A 117 -9.15 1.45 -10.89
CA ARG A 117 -10.52 1.24 -10.39
C ARG A 117 -10.58 1.26 -8.86
N ILE A 118 -9.60 0.66 -8.18
CA ILE A 118 -9.48 0.73 -6.72
C ILE A 118 -9.27 2.17 -6.25
N PHE A 119 -8.39 2.93 -6.89
CA PHE A 119 -8.19 4.36 -6.59
C PHE A 119 -9.48 5.16 -6.72
N LYS A 120 -10.23 4.93 -7.80
CA LYS A 120 -11.53 5.57 -8.03
C LYS A 120 -12.51 5.25 -6.90
N ILE A 121 -12.60 3.99 -6.46
CA ILE A 121 -13.47 3.58 -5.35
C ILE A 121 -13.04 4.26 -4.04
N LEU A 122 -11.74 4.34 -3.77
CA LEU A 122 -11.17 4.93 -2.56
C LEU A 122 -11.09 6.47 -2.58
N GLY A 123 -11.46 7.11 -3.69
CA GLY A 123 -11.36 8.56 -3.87
C GLY A 123 -9.93 9.09 -4.04
N ILE A 124 -8.95 8.22 -4.31
CA ILE A 124 -7.54 8.59 -4.52
C ILE A 124 -7.38 9.18 -5.92
N LYS A 125 -6.70 10.32 -6.04
CA LYS A 125 -6.55 11.06 -7.31
C LYS A 125 -5.25 10.77 -8.06
N SER A 126 -4.23 10.28 -7.37
CA SER A 126 -2.92 9.95 -7.92
C SER A 126 -2.17 9.10 -6.92
N ASP A 127 -1.28 8.24 -7.41
CA ASP A 127 -0.33 7.47 -6.61
C ASP A 127 0.77 8.34 -5.96
N ARG A 128 0.88 9.62 -6.32
CA ARG A 128 1.91 10.56 -5.84
C ARG A 128 3.34 10.03 -6.03
N GLY A 129 3.55 9.23 -7.07
CA GLY A 129 4.83 8.59 -7.37
C GLY A 129 5.18 7.39 -6.47
N ALA A 130 4.23 6.88 -5.67
CA ALA A 130 4.43 5.69 -4.84
C ALA A 130 4.91 4.48 -5.66
N PHE A 131 4.52 4.38 -6.93
CA PHE A 131 4.91 3.29 -7.81
C PHE A 131 5.91 3.68 -8.91
N SER A 132 6.50 4.88 -8.82
CA SER A 132 7.50 5.38 -9.78
C SER A 132 8.71 4.45 -9.93
N ARG A 133 9.14 3.78 -8.86
CA ARG A 133 10.23 2.77 -8.89
C ARG A 133 9.92 1.56 -9.78
N PHE A 134 8.64 1.30 -10.03
CA PHE A 134 8.16 0.25 -10.92
C PHE A 134 7.84 0.76 -12.32
N MET A 135 8.09 2.05 -12.58
CA MET A 135 7.66 2.76 -13.80
C MET A 135 6.15 2.67 -14.03
N ILE A 136 5.38 2.52 -12.95
CA ILE A 136 3.93 2.46 -12.97
C ILE A 136 3.40 3.80 -12.44
N SER A 137 2.47 4.38 -13.18
CA SER A 137 1.71 5.57 -12.77
C SER A 137 0.22 5.27 -12.95
N ILE A 138 -0.58 5.67 -11.95
CA ILE A 138 -1.99 5.27 -11.79
C ILE A 138 -2.81 6.52 -11.44
#